data_AF-F8L183-F1
#
_entry.id   AF-F8L183-F1
#
_cell.length_a   1.000
_cell.length_b   1.000
_cell.length_c   1.000
_cell.angle_alpha   90.00
_cell.angle_beta   90.00
_cell.angle_gamma   90.00
#
_symmetry.space_group_name_H-M   'P 1'
#
loop_
_entity.id
_entity.type
_entity.pdbx_description
1 polymer ?
#
loop_
_entity_poly.entity_id
_entity_poly.type
_entity_poly.pdbx_seq_one_letter_code
_entity_poly.pdbx_strand_id
1 'polypeptide(L)'
;MPRSYLLIFSILVIFTTSCCKPVSEEYGYFYSHLNTFTKPDLFFRESPYFLVILVNARHLDYTDNRSFLRTLAKHPSDGSKNSDVGHAWICLRGIIDGEYVEIEGGHTGETGLTQARYFDGMMDLVEKGSPNPVRYLWEMQHDGFFQNGSGGHQPTFAAKIDLTEEQFHTILTFIETYPYQDYAITKNQCSSFVAQVAALADWEIPCEVTLSIDPHLQIGPDLIPLWTDPRYAYLTISSPDMVEKSLMKAVATKQAQDARKWYLCTHPQSSQAYFSQLIESIQLAPQRVQRLLLFR
;
A
#
# COMPACT_ATOMS: atom_id res chain seq x y z
N MET A 1 -37.72 -0.15 -30.16
CA MET A 1 -36.38 0.00 -29.57
C MET A 1 -36.51 0.45 -28.11
N PRO A 2 -36.39 -0.46 -27.13
CA PRO A 2 -35.68 -0.09 -25.88
C PRO A 2 -34.90 -1.24 -25.20
N ARG A 3 -34.93 -2.48 -25.72
CA ARG A 3 -34.33 -3.65 -25.05
C ARG A 3 -32.79 -3.65 -25.02
N SER A 4 -32.14 -3.01 -25.99
CA SER A 4 -30.67 -2.97 -26.10
C SER A 4 -30.01 -2.06 -25.06
N TYR A 5 -30.67 -0.96 -24.66
CA TYR A 5 -30.13 -0.06 -23.64
C TYR A 5 -30.21 -0.66 -22.23
N LEU A 6 -31.22 -1.49 -21.96
CA LEU A 6 -31.35 -2.18 -20.68
C LEU A 6 -30.26 -3.24 -20.50
N LEU A 7 -29.92 -3.99 -21.55
CA LEU A 7 -28.83 -4.97 -21.52
C LEU A 7 -27.46 -4.29 -21.35
N ILE A 8 -27.20 -3.21 -22.09
CA ILE A 8 -25.95 -2.44 -21.97
C ILE A 8 -25.84 -1.80 -20.58
N PHE A 9 -26.93 -1.25 -20.03
CA PHE A 9 -26.95 -0.68 -18.68
C PHE A 9 -26.77 -1.75 -17.60
N SER A 10 -27.41 -2.92 -17.72
CA SER A 10 -27.21 -4.04 -16.80
C SER A 10 -25.78 -4.59 -16.85
N ILE A 11 -25.18 -4.70 -18.04
CA ILE A 11 -23.78 -5.09 -18.21
C ILE A 11 -22.84 -4.04 -17.61
N LEU A 12 -23.10 -2.75 -17.84
CA LEU A 12 -22.32 -1.66 -17.24
C LEU A 12 -22.41 -1.65 -15.71
N VAL A 13 -23.61 -1.88 -15.16
CA VAL A 13 -23.86 -2.00 -13.72
C VAL A 13 -23.18 -3.24 -13.13
N ILE A 14 -23.20 -4.39 -13.80
CA ILE A 14 -22.47 -5.59 -13.34
C ILE A 14 -20.95 -5.34 -13.34
N PHE A 15 -20.42 -4.66 -14.36
CA PHE A 15 -18.99 -4.32 -14.46
C PHE A 15 -18.54 -3.20 -13.51
N THR A 16 -19.45 -2.34 -13.04
CA THR A 16 -19.15 -1.32 -12.02
C THR A 16 -19.40 -1.82 -10.59
N THR A 17 -20.33 -2.75 -10.37
CA THR A 17 -20.75 -3.18 -9.02
C THR A 17 -20.18 -4.54 -8.58
N SER A 18 -19.66 -5.38 -9.47
CA SER A 18 -19.13 -6.69 -9.05
C SER A 18 -17.74 -6.55 -8.44
N CYS A 19 -17.64 -6.35 -7.12
CA CYS A 19 -16.41 -6.57 -6.35
C CYS A 19 -16.12 -8.07 -6.35
N CYS A 20 -15.56 -8.58 -7.45
CA CYS A 20 -15.08 -9.95 -7.50
C CYS A 20 -13.84 -10.05 -6.62
N LYS A 21 -14.01 -10.48 -5.37
CA LYS A 21 -12.89 -10.97 -4.58
C LYS A 21 -12.22 -12.11 -5.35
N PRO A 22 -10.88 -12.18 -5.38
CA PRO A 22 -10.18 -13.34 -5.92
C PRO A 22 -10.66 -14.63 -5.28
N VAL A 23 -10.68 -15.71 -6.07
CA VAL A 23 -11.23 -17.02 -5.69
C VAL A 23 -10.12 -18.08 -5.56
N SER A 24 -8.86 -17.71 -5.82
CA SER A 24 -7.73 -18.63 -5.67
C SER A 24 -7.58 -19.07 -4.22
N GLU A 25 -7.15 -20.33 -4.03
CA GLU A 25 -6.92 -20.89 -2.70
C GLU A 25 -5.77 -20.16 -2.00
N GLU A 26 -4.74 -19.79 -2.76
CA GLU A 26 -3.58 -19.02 -2.32
C GLU A 26 -3.99 -17.66 -1.74
N TYR A 27 -4.89 -16.94 -2.43
CA TYR A 27 -5.46 -15.68 -1.92
C TYR A 27 -6.26 -15.91 -0.63
N GLY A 28 -7.14 -16.92 -0.62
CA GLY A 28 -7.94 -17.27 0.55
C GLY A 28 -7.07 -17.61 1.76
N TYR A 29 -5.99 -18.36 1.55
CA TYR A 29 -5.02 -18.71 2.57
C TYR A 29 -4.28 -17.45 3.08
N PHE A 30 -3.77 -16.61 2.17
CA PHE A 30 -3.04 -15.39 2.51
C PHE A 30 -3.84 -14.47 3.43
N TYR A 31 -5.12 -14.26 3.11
CA TYR A 31 -6.05 -13.37 3.83
C TYR A 31 -6.92 -14.08 4.88
N SER A 32 -6.68 -15.35 5.17
CA SER A 32 -7.45 -16.11 6.18
C SER A 32 -7.47 -15.43 7.56
N HIS A 33 -6.40 -14.71 7.91
CA HIS A 33 -6.27 -13.95 9.15
C HIS A 33 -7.35 -12.88 9.34
N LEU A 34 -7.90 -12.30 8.26
CA LEU A 34 -8.98 -11.33 8.32
C LEU A 34 -10.29 -11.93 8.87
N ASN A 35 -10.50 -13.24 8.71
CA ASN A 35 -11.68 -13.93 9.19
C ASN A 35 -11.55 -14.41 10.65
N THR A 36 -10.33 -14.39 11.20
CA THR A 36 -10.04 -14.90 12.55
C THR A 36 -10.16 -13.84 13.64
N PHE A 37 -10.79 -12.70 13.35
CA PHE A 37 -10.82 -11.55 14.25
C PHE A 37 -11.29 -11.93 15.66
N THR A 38 -10.32 -11.95 16.58
CA THR A 38 -10.55 -12.14 17.99
C THR A 38 -10.72 -10.74 18.58
N LYS A 39 -11.79 -10.52 19.35
CA LYS A 39 -12.00 -9.22 20.01
C LYS A 39 -10.74 -8.91 20.84
N PRO A 40 -10.05 -7.78 20.59
CA PRO A 40 -8.79 -7.51 21.28
C PRO A 40 -9.03 -7.40 22.79
N ASP A 41 -8.25 -8.15 23.57
CA ASP A 41 -8.24 -8.07 25.03
C ASP A 41 -7.56 -6.80 25.53
N LEU A 42 -6.61 -6.27 24.74
CA LEU A 42 -5.84 -5.07 25.06
C LEU A 42 -6.39 -3.87 24.27
N PHE A 43 -7.12 -3.03 24.98
CA PHE A 43 -7.54 -1.73 24.48
C PHE A 43 -6.39 -0.75 24.52
N PHE A 44 -6.36 0.15 23.54
CA PHE A 44 -5.45 1.29 23.51
C PHE A 44 -5.43 2.04 24.84
N ARG A 45 -4.22 2.25 25.38
CA ARG A 45 -3.94 3.13 26.52
C ARG A 45 -2.81 4.06 26.14
N GLU A 46 -3.05 5.36 26.32
CA GLU A 46 -2.02 6.38 26.14
C GLU A 46 -0.90 6.20 27.18
N SER A 47 0.31 6.45 26.74
CA SER A 47 1.53 6.48 27.55
C SER A 47 2.36 7.70 27.14
N PRO A 48 3.40 8.09 27.91
CA PRO A 48 4.19 9.27 27.59
C PRO A 48 4.90 9.18 26.23
N TYR A 49 5.39 8.00 25.87
CA TYR A 49 6.07 7.74 24.61
C TYR A 49 5.47 6.49 23.95
N PHE A 50 4.98 6.63 22.72
CA PHE A 50 4.45 5.50 21.97
C PHE A 50 4.56 5.66 20.46
N LEU A 51 4.57 4.52 19.79
CA LEU A 51 4.50 4.41 18.34
C LEU A 51 3.19 3.72 17.97
N VAL A 52 2.45 4.33 17.05
CA VAL A 52 1.36 3.68 16.33
C VAL A 52 1.78 3.50 14.88
N ILE A 53 1.67 2.27 14.39
CA ILE A 53 1.80 1.98 12.96
C ILE A 53 0.41 1.79 12.38
N LEU A 54 0.17 2.50 11.29
CA LEU A 54 -1.10 2.57 10.60
C LEU A 54 -0.92 2.03 9.20
N VAL A 55 -1.95 1.35 8.71
CA VAL A 55 -1.92 0.76 7.39
C VAL A 55 -3.28 0.82 6.72
N ASN A 56 -3.28 1.14 5.43
CA ASN A 56 -4.39 1.01 4.51
C ASN A 56 -4.02 -0.10 3.52
N ALA A 57 -4.53 -1.30 3.75
CA ALA A 57 -4.31 -2.47 2.91
C ALA A 57 -5.35 -2.56 1.78
N ARG A 58 -4.92 -2.95 0.57
CA ARG A 58 -5.81 -3.10 -0.61
C ARG A 58 -6.27 -4.53 -0.84
N HIS A 59 -5.67 -5.46 -0.13
CA HIS A 59 -5.89 -6.89 -0.23
C HIS A 59 -5.60 -7.39 -1.65
N LEU A 60 -4.42 -7.06 -2.18
CA LEU A 60 -4.00 -7.46 -3.52
C LEU A 60 -3.74 -8.97 -3.62
N ASP A 61 -3.88 -9.52 -4.82
CA ASP A 61 -3.62 -10.93 -5.09
C ASP A 61 -2.18 -11.15 -5.58
N TYR A 62 -1.32 -11.64 -4.70
CA TYR A 62 0.11 -11.87 -4.98
C TYR A 62 0.41 -13.22 -5.63
N THR A 63 -0.60 -13.99 -6.04
CA THR A 63 -0.42 -15.35 -6.59
C THR A 63 0.43 -15.37 -7.87
N ASP A 64 0.18 -14.40 -8.76
CA ASP A 64 0.87 -14.24 -10.04
C ASP A 64 0.73 -12.78 -10.54
N ASN A 65 1.54 -12.38 -11.52
CA ASN A 65 1.54 -11.02 -12.06
C ASN A 65 0.19 -10.59 -12.66
N ARG A 66 -0.56 -11.50 -13.29
CA ARG A 66 -1.87 -11.18 -13.88
C ARG A 66 -2.91 -10.94 -12.79
N SER A 67 -2.97 -11.82 -11.80
CA SER A 67 -3.85 -11.71 -10.63
C SER A 67 -3.54 -10.43 -9.85
N PHE A 68 -2.26 -10.12 -9.65
CA PHE A 68 -1.79 -8.88 -9.02
C PHE A 68 -2.27 -7.65 -9.78
N LEU A 69 -1.95 -7.53 -11.07
CA LEU A 69 -2.33 -6.39 -11.90
C LEU A 69 -3.86 -6.21 -11.97
N ARG A 70 -4.62 -7.31 -12.03
CA ARG A 70 -6.08 -7.28 -11.99
C ARG A 70 -6.60 -6.68 -10.67
N THR A 71 -6.05 -7.11 -9.53
CA THR A 71 -6.44 -6.58 -8.22
C THR A 71 -5.92 -5.17 -7.96
N LEU A 72 -4.81 -4.78 -8.58
CA LEU A 72 -4.32 -3.40 -8.57
C LEU A 72 -5.25 -2.50 -9.39
N ALA A 73 -5.71 -2.94 -10.55
CA ALA A 73 -6.66 -2.17 -11.37
C ALA A 73 -8.03 -1.98 -10.68
N LYS A 74 -8.43 -2.93 -9.82
CA LYS A 74 -9.64 -2.85 -9.01
C LYS A 74 -9.44 -3.54 -7.66
N HIS A 75 -9.35 -2.75 -6.60
CA HIS A 75 -9.00 -3.22 -5.27
C HIS A 75 -10.05 -4.18 -4.68
N PRO A 76 -9.64 -5.35 -4.15
CA PRO A 76 -10.57 -6.27 -3.49
C PRO A 76 -11.16 -5.74 -2.18
N SER A 77 -10.45 -4.86 -1.47
CA SER A 77 -10.89 -4.35 -0.16
C SER A 77 -12.08 -3.38 -0.23
N ASP A 78 -12.09 -2.46 -1.22
CA ASP A 78 -13.09 -1.40 -1.33
C ASP A 78 -13.67 -1.21 -2.75
N GLY A 79 -13.20 -1.97 -3.74
CA GLY A 79 -13.65 -1.88 -5.13
C GLY A 79 -13.16 -0.63 -5.88
N SER A 80 -12.31 0.19 -5.25
CA SER A 80 -11.74 1.38 -5.87
C SER A 80 -10.82 1.03 -7.04
N LYS A 81 -10.64 1.99 -7.95
CA LYS A 81 -9.96 1.82 -9.25
C LYS A 81 -8.87 2.88 -9.43
N ASN A 82 -8.20 3.24 -8.34
CA ASN A 82 -7.14 4.23 -8.35
C ASN A 82 -5.74 3.64 -8.57
N SER A 83 -5.62 2.31 -8.59
CA SER A 83 -4.36 1.60 -8.89
C SER A 83 -3.23 1.93 -7.93
N ASP A 84 -3.57 2.18 -6.66
CA ASP A 84 -2.59 2.30 -5.59
C ASP A 84 -2.36 0.93 -4.93
N VAL A 85 -1.26 0.77 -4.21
CA VAL A 85 -0.95 -0.47 -3.49
C VAL A 85 -1.32 -0.40 -2.01
N GLY A 86 -2.08 0.63 -1.62
CA GLY A 86 -2.29 1.00 -0.23
C GLY A 86 -1.22 1.95 0.29
N HIS A 87 -1.20 2.14 1.61
CA HIS A 87 -0.23 3.00 2.28
C HIS A 87 0.03 2.53 3.70
N ALA A 88 1.22 2.83 4.24
CA ALA A 88 1.57 2.59 5.62
C ALA A 88 2.32 3.80 6.19
N TRP A 89 1.95 4.23 7.39
CA TRP A 89 2.52 5.41 8.02
C TRP A 89 2.60 5.25 9.53
N ILE A 90 3.29 6.17 10.20
CA ILE A 90 3.42 6.19 11.64
C ILE A 90 2.64 7.36 12.25
N CYS A 91 2.30 7.22 13.52
CA CYS A 91 2.01 8.29 14.46
C CYS A 91 2.91 8.05 15.68
N LEU A 92 3.93 8.89 15.83
CA LEU A 92 4.90 8.86 16.92
C LEU A 92 4.53 9.96 17.90
N ARG A 93 4.30 9.61 19.17
CA ARG A 93 4.06 10.58 20.24
C ARG A 93 5.10 10.46 21.35
N GLY A 94 5.51 11.60 21.88
CA GLY A 94 6.46 11.69 22.98
C GLY A 94 6.44 13.04 23.66
N ILE A 95 7.37 13.25 24.58
CA ILE A 95 7.58 14.51 25.29
C ILE A 95 8.97 15.03 24.94
N ILE A 96 9.08 16.29 24.57
CA ILE A 96 10.35 17.00 24.35
C ILE A 96 10.29 18.29 25.15
N ASP A 97 11.29 18.53 26.02
CA ASP A 97 11.36 19.71 26.89
C ASP A 97 10.09 19.97 27.72
N GLY A 98 9.38 18.90 28.10
CA GLY A 98 8.14 18.95 28.88
C GLY A 98 6.86 19.17 28.08
N GLU A 99 6.95 19.33 26.75
CA GLU A 99 5.82 19.51 25.84
C GLU A 99 5.55 18.24 25.03
N TYR A 100 4.27 17.95 24.79
CA TYR A 100 3.89 16.82 23.93
C TYR A 100 4.16 17.14 22.47
N VAL A 101 4.83 16.20 21.80
CA VAL A 101 5.12 16.26 20.36
C VAL A 101 4.50 15.05 19.68
N GLU A 102 3.89 15.29 18.51
CA GLU A 102 3.36 14.26 17.63
C GLU A 102 3.95 14.45 16.24
N ILE A 103 4.42 13.35 15.66
CA ILE A 103 4.82 13.27 14.25
C ILE A 103 3.96 12.20 13.60
N GLU A 104 3.22 12.61 12.59
CA GLU A 104 2.43 11.71 11.77
C GLU A 104 2.90 11.79 10.32
N GLY A 105 3.19 10.65 9.71
CA GLY A 105 3.53 10.60 8.29
C GLY A 105 4.21 9.32 7.85
N GLY A 106 4.49 9.24 6.55
CA GLY A 106 5.09 8.08 5.90
C GLY A 106 5.93 8.47 4.71
N HIS A 107 6.70 7.51 4.18
CA HIS A 107 7.46 7.72 2.95
C HIS A 107 6.57 7.51 1.72
N THR A 108 6.43 8.54 0.89
CA THR A 108 5.72 8.52 -0.40
C THR A 108 6.68 8.89 -1.53
N GLY A 109 6.44 8.40 -2.74
CA GLY A 109 7.21 8.70 -3.95
C GLY A 109 6.48 8.27 -5.21
N GLU A 110 7.19 8.03 -6.31
CA GLU A 110 6.60 7.64 -7.60
C GLU A 110 5.59 8.68 -8.14
N THR A 111 5.91 9.95 -7.94
CA THR A 111 5.06 11.08 -8.35
C THR A 111 4.94 11.18 -9.87
N GLY A 112 6.00 10.78 -10.59
CA GLY A 112 6.10 10.92 -12.04
C GLY A 112 6.69 12.28 -12.49
N LEU A 113 7.21 13.09 -11.55
CA LEU A 113 7.68 14.44 -11.84
C LEU A 113 9.11 14.48 -12.39
N THR A 114 10.01 13.65 -11.86
CA THR A 114 11.43 13.60 -12.26
C THR A 114 11.74 12.43 -13.18
N GLN A 115 10.99 11.34 -13.06
CA GLN A 115 11.14 10.08 -13.79
C GLN A 115 9.75 9.50 -14.08
N ALA A 116 9.65 8.60 -15.07
CA ALA A 116 8.39 7.90 -15.33
C ALA A 116 8.04 7.00 -14.13
N ARG A 117 6.76 6.92 -13.78
CA ARG A 117 6.25 5.97 -12.78
C ARG A 117 6.59 4.54 -13.18
N TYR A 118 6.56 3.60 -12.25
CA TYR A 118 7.07 2.25 -12.50
C TYR A 118 6.38 1.56 -13.66
N PHE A 119 5.05 1.64 -13.70
CA PHE A 119 4.28 1.06 -14.79
C PHE A 119 4.54 1.77 -16.12
N ASP A 120 4.60 3.10 -16.10
CA ASP A 120 4.80 3.89 -17.31
C ASP A 120 6.20 3.67 -17.90
N GLY A 121 7.24 3.64 -17.06
CA GLY A 121 8.62 3.33 -17.48
C GLY A 121 8.81 1.88 -17.96
N MET A 122 8.07 0.93 -17.38
CA MET A 122 8.02 -0.44 -17.90
C MET A 122 7.40 -0.47 -19.31
N MET A 123 6.27 0.23 -19.52
CA MET A 123 5.62 0.30 -20.82
C MET A 123 6.47 1.01 -21.88
N ASP A 124 7.17 2.09 -21.50
CA ASP A 124 8.15 2.74 -22.38
C ASP A 124 9.24 1.76 -22.86
N LEU A 125 9.67 0.83 -22.00
CA LEU A 125 10.64 -0.20 -22.38
C LEU A 125 10.01 -1.27 -23.27
N VAL A 126 8.74 -1.61 -23.08
CA VAL A 126 7.98 -2.51 -23.98
C VAL A 126 7.93 -1.91 -25.38
N GLU A 127 7.54 -0.64 -25.49
CA GLU A 127 7.41 0.07 -26.78
C GLU A 127 8.76 0.20 -27.52
N LYS A 128 9.85 0.32 -26.76
CA LYS A 128 11.22 0.32 -27.30
C LYS A 128 11.75 -1.07 -27.67
N GLY A 129 10.98 -2.14 -27.47
CA GLY A 129 11.38 -3.51 -27.78
C GLY A 129 12.47 -4.06 -26.84
N SER A 130 12.51 -3.58 -25.59
CA SER A 130 13.43 -4.10 -24.57
C SER A 130 13.20 -5.61 -24.36
N PRO A 131 14.26 -6.42 -24.21
CA PRO A 131 14.10 -7.84 -23.88
C PRO A 131 13.72 -8.07 -22.40
N ASN A 132 13.80 -7.04 -21.55
CA ASN A 132 13.52 -7.10 -20.11
C ASN A 132 12.87 -5.79 -19.61
N PRO A 133 11.66 -5.40 -20.07
CA PRO A 133 11.00 -4.18 -19.62
C PRO A 133 10.72 -4.15 -18.11
N VAL A 134 10.42 -5.29 -17.48
CA VAL A 134 10.14 -5.32 -16.03
C VAL A 134 11.35 -4.94 -15.17
N ARG A 135 12.57 -4.89 -15.73
CA ARG A 135 13.75 -4.39 -15.02
C ARG A 135 13.53 -3.00 -14.41
N TYR A 136 12.62 -2.20 -15.00
CA TYR A 136 12.28 -0.88 -14.48
C TYR A 136 11.70 -0.91 -13.06
N LEU A 137 11.09 -2.03 -12.64
CA LEU A 137 10.58 -2.23 -11.28
C LEU A 137 11.68 -2.24 -10.20
N TRP A 138 12.95 -2.37 -10.60
CA TRP A 138 14.13 -2.30 -9.71
C TRP A 138 14.84 -0.95 -9.74
N GLU A 139 14.40 -0.01 -10.59
CA GLU A 139 15.04 1.30 -10.71
C GLU A 139 14.65 2.18 -9.52
N MET A 140 15.62 2.87 -8.92
CA MET A 140 15.35 3.86 -7.89
C MET A 140 14.73 5.12 -8.52
N GLN A 141 13.69 5.65 -7.87
CA GLN A 141 13.08 6.92 -8.22
C GLN A 141 13.58 7.99 -7.25
N HIS A 142 13.99 9.15 -7.78
CA HIS A 142 14.54 10.25 -6.99
C HIS A 142 13.51 11.36 -6.69
N ASP A 143 12.27 10.97 -6.39
CA ASP A 143 11.14 11.86 -6.12
C ASP A 143 10.38 11.52 -4.83
N GLY A 144 10.98 10.72 -3.96
CA GLY A 144 10.39 10.41 -2.67
C GLY A 144 10.49 11.56 -1.67
N PHE A 145 9.57 11.59 -0.71
CA PHE A 145 9.50 12.59 0.36
C PHE A 145 8.74 12.04 1.58
N PHE A 146 8.91 12.69 2.73
CA PHE A 146 8.07 12.43 3.90
C PHE A 146 6.72 13.12 3.72
N GLN A 147 5.65 12.33 3.57
CA GLN A 147 4.30 12.83 3.51
C GLN A 147 3.76 13.01 4.92
N ASN A 148 3.53 14.26 5.32
CA ASN A 148 2.92 14.59 6.60
C ASN A 148 1.45 14.13 6.65
N GLY A 149 1.07 13.52 7.78
CA GLY A 149 -0.25 12.95 8.00
C GLY A 149 -0.50 11.66 7.20
N SER A 150 -1.77 11.24 7.12
CA SER A 150 -2.13 9.98 6.48
C SER A 150 -2.11 9.99 4.93
N GLY A 151 -1.78 11.11 4.29
CA GLY A 151 -1.99 11.28 2.85
C GLY A 151 -3.47 11.17 2.42
N GLY A 152 -4.39 11.32 3.38
CA GLY A 152 -5.82 11.09 3.21
C GLY A 152 -6.25 9.63 3.30
N HIS A 153 -5.34 8.68 3.50
CA HIS A 153 -5.71 7.28 3.70
C HIS A 153 -6.48 7.10 5.02
N GLN A 154 -7.40 6.14 5.05
CA GLN A 154 -8.04 5.65 6.28
C GLN A 154 -7.42 4.30 6.65
N PRO A 155 -7.01 4.06 7.90
CA PRO A 155 -6.39 2.81 8.26
C PRO A 155 -7.41 1.66 8.24
N THR A 156 -7.06 0.59 7.52
CA THR A 156 -7.73 -0.71 7.63
C THR A 156 -7.37 -1.38 8.96
N PHE A 157 -6.14 -1.15 9.45
CA PHE A 157 -5.69 -1.58 10.77
C PHE A 157 -4.69 -0.58 11.36
N ALA A 158 -4.55 -0.58 12.69
CA ALA A 158 -3.50 0.16 13.38
C ALA A 158 -3.13 -0.53 14.70
N ALA A 159 -1.86 -0.55 15.04
CA ALA A 159 -1.37 -1.15 16.27
C ALA A 159 -0.34 -0.25 16.96
N LYS A 160 -0.38 -0.25 18.28
CA LYS A 160 0.42 0.60 19.16
C LYS A 160 1.34 -0.22 20.05
N ILE A 161 2.58 0.25 20.20
CA ILE A 161 3.52 -0.21 21.22
C ILE A 161 3.94 0.96 22.10
N ASP A 162 4.31 0.65 23.34
CA ASP A 162 4.95 1.60 24.25
C ASP A 162 6.43 1.73 23.89
N LEU A 163 6.95 2.95 24.00
CA LEU A 163 8.36 3.24 23.78
C LEU A 163 9.04 3.65 25.08
N THR A 164 10.34 3.42 25.14
CA THR A 164 11.23 4.19 26.01
C THR A 164 11.51 5.57 25.40
N GLU A 165 11.94 6.52 26.22
CA GLU A 165 12.37 7.84 25.76
C GLU A 165 13.55 7.74 24.77
N GLU A 166 14.50 6.82 25.01
CA GLU A 166 15.62 6.57 24.11
C GLU A 166 15.17 6.07 22.73
N GLN A 167 14.23 5.12 22.68
CA GLN A 167 13.65 4.64 21.43
C GLN A 167 12.92 5.76 20.70
N PHE A 168 12.16 6.61 21.42
CA PHE A 168 11.48 7.76 20.84
C PHE A 168 12.47 8.73 20.16
N HIS A 169 13.54 9.12 20.85
CA HIS A 169 14.55 10.00 20.26
C HIS A 169 15.33 9.34 19.11
N THR A 170 15.61 8.05 19.22
CA THR A 170 16.25 7.29 18.13
C THR A 170 15.39 7.28 16.87
N ILE A 171 14.09 7.05 17.01
CA ILE A 171 13.13 7.11 15.89
C ILE A 171 13.05 8.53 15.33
N LEU A 172 13.02 9.56 16.18
CA LEU A 172 12.98 10.96 15.76
C LEU A 172 14.19 11.30 14.87
N THR A 173 15.40 10.97 15.32
CA THR A 173 16.63 11.18 14.54
C THR A 173 16.61 10.36 13.24
N PHE A 174 16.08 9.14 13.27
CA PHE A 174 15.93 8.34 12.06
C PHE A 174 15.01 9.02 11.03
N ILE A 175 13.84 9.53 11.46
CA ILE A 175 12.92 10.26 10.58
C ILE A 175 13.60 11.48 9.96
N GLU A 176 14.35 12.26 10.74
CA GLU A 176 15.03 13.46 10.25
C GLU A 176 16.14 13.16 9.22
N THR A 177 16.79 12.00 9.33
CA THR A 177 17.96 11.65 8.51
C THR A 177 17.66 10.62 7.43
N TYR A 178 16.42 10.11 7.36
CA TYR A 178 16.02 9.10 6.40
C TYR A 178 16.13 9.62 4.95
N PRO A 179 16.69 8.84 4.01
CA PRO A 179 16.91 9.27 2.62
C PRO A 179 15.60 9.20 1.82
N TYR A 180 14.63 10.06 2.14
CA TYR A 180 13.32 10.05 1.48
C TYR A 180 13.40 10.26 -0.03
N GLN A 181 14.41 10.96 -0.53
CA GLN A 181 14.58 11.14 -1.97
C GLN A 181 14.71 9.81 -2.71
N ASP A 182 15.20 8.75 -2.06
CA ASP A 182 15.48 7.46 -2.69
C ASP A 182 14.27 6.52 -2.52
N TYR A 183 13.34 6.54 -3.47
CA TYR A 183 12.15 5.69 -3.46
C TYR A 183 12.33 4.43 -4.32
N ALA A 184 12.08 3.24 -3.76
CA ALA A 184 11.97 2.01 -4.54
C ALA A 184 10.78 1.12 -4.17
N ILE A 185 10.20 0.40 -5.14
CA ILE A 185 9.16 -0.61 -4.81
C ILE A 185 9.74 -1.71 -3.91
N THR A 186 10.99 -2.09 -4.15
CA THR A 186 11.66 -3.16 -3.41
C THR A 186 12.19 -2.72 -2.04
N LYS A 187 12.35 -1.41 -1.79
CA LYS A 187 12.89 -0.84 -0.54
C LYS A 187 12.67 0.67 -0.48
N ASN A 188 12.76 1.28 0.68
CA ASN A 188 12.58 2.73 0.84
C ASN A 188 11.25 3.22 0.24
N GLN A 189 10.17 2.73 0.80
CA GLN A 189 8.80 3.17 0.56
C GLN A 189 8.01 3.00 1.87
N CYS A 190 6.77 3.49 1.91
CA CYS A 190 5.88 3.48 3.07
C CYS A 190 5.97 2.24 4.00
N SER A 191 5.84 1.01 3.49
CA SER A 191 5.86 -0.22 4.30
C SER A 191 7.25 -0.55 4.85
N SER A 192 8.29 -0.43 4.03
CA SER A 192 9.66 -0.62 4.51
C SER A 192 10.11 0.46 5.49
N PHE A 193 9.57 1.68 5.36
CA PHE A 193 9.82 2.78 6.28
C PHE A 193 9.21 2.48 7.65
N VAL A 194 7.92 2.13 7.72
CA VAL A 194 7.30 1.79 9.02
C VAL A 194 7.93 0.56 9.66
N ALA A 195 8.37 -0.42 8.87
CA ALA A 195 9.07 -1.60 9.38
C ALA A 195 10.44 -1.25 9.99
N GLN A 196 11.19 -0.33 9.36
CA GLN A 196 12.45 0.17 9.90
C GLN A 196 12.22 0.98 11.19
N VAL A 197 11.20 1.84 11.23
CA VAL A 197 10.81 2.57 12.46
C VAL A 197 10.43 1.59 13.58
N ALA A 198 9.66 0.55 13.27
CA ALA A 198 9.29 -0.48 14.24
C ALA A 198 10.51 -1.21 14.80
N ALA A 199 11.48 -1.52 13.94
CA ALA A 199 12.71 -2.21 14.35
C ALA A 199 13.55 -1.38 15.34
N LEU A 200 13.53 -0.05 15.24
CA LEU A 200 14.17 0.85 16.21
C LEU A 200 13.49 0.83 17.59
N ALA A 201 12.27 0.28 17.68
CA ALA A 201 11.53 0.04 18.91
C ALA A 201 11.53 -1.45 19.31
N ASP A 202 12.48 -2.23 18.79
CA ASP A 202 12.59 -3.69 19.00
C ASP A 202 11.33 -4.46 18.56
N TRP A 203 10.58 -3.93 17.60
CA TRP A 203 9.37 -4.54 17.07
C TRP A 203 9.56 -4.95 15.61
N GLU A 204 9.79 -6.25 15.40
CA GLU A 204 9.94 -6.80 14.06
C GLU A 204 8.59 -6.93 13.34
N ILE A 205 8.47 -6.25 12.19
CA ILE A 205 7.27 -6.29 11.34
C ILE A 205 7.67 -6.80 9.95
N PRO A 206 7.46 -8.10 9.68
CA PRO A 206 7.57 -8.61 8.33
C PRO A 206 6.64 -7.82 7.40
N CYS A 207 7.22 -7.20 6.37
CA CYS A 207 6.49 -6.37 5.41
C CYS A 207 6.68 -6.83 3.95
N GLU A 208 7.52 -7.83 3.69
CA GLU A 208 7.85 -8.25 2.33
C GLU A 208 6.96 -9.38 1.82
N VAL A 209 6.64 -9.34 0.53
CA VAL A 209 6.00 -10.41 -0.22
C VAL A 209 6.71 -10.57 -1.55
N THR A 210 6.86 -11.81 -2.02
CA THR A 210 7.47 -12.12 -3.31
C THR A 210 6.40 -12.60 -4.27
N LEU A 211 6.31 -11.95 -5.43
CA LEU A 211 5.48 -12.38 -6.55
C LEU A 211 6.34 -13.02 -7.64
N SER A 212 5.78 -14.02 -8.31
CA SER A 212 6.30 -14.50 -9.59
C SER A 212 5.88 -13.55 -10.71
N ILE A 213 6.79 -13.33 -11.65
CA ILE A 213 6.53 -12.57 -12.88
C ILE A 213 6.68 -13.56 -14.02
N ASP A 214 5.59 -13.83 -14.74
CA ASP A 214 5.67 -14.61 -15.96
C ASP A 214 6.50 -13.89 -17.02
N PRO A 215 7.26 -14.61 -17.87
CA PRO A 215 8.10 -13.98 -18.90
C PRO A 215 7.29 -13.22 -19.95
N HIS A 216 5.98 -13.46 -20.03
CA HIS A 216 5.07 -12.76 -20.92
C HIS A 216 3.78 -12.40 -20.19
N LEU A 217 3.13 -11.34 -20.64
CA LEU A 217 1.84 -10.89 -20.14
C LEU A 217 0.85 -10.76 -21.30
N GLN A 218 -0.26 -11.48 -21.20
CA GLN A 218 -1.35 -11.37 -22.16
C GLN A 218 -2.22 -10.15 -21.82
N ILE A 219 -2.26 -9.16 -22.72
CA ILE A 219 -3.09 -7.96 -22.64
C ILE A 219 -3.97 -7.95 -23.90
N GLY A 220 -5.26 -8.28 -23.75
CA GLY A 220 -6.14 -8.45 -24.91
C GLY A 220 -5.60 -9.51 -25.90
N PRO A 221 -5.45 -9.20 -27.21
CA PRO A 221 -4.85 -10.12 -28.17
C PRO A 221 -3.32 -10.13 -28.14
N ASP A 222 -2.69 -9.15 -27.48
CA ASP A 222 -1.25 -8.96 -27.52
C ASP A 222 -0.54 -9.75 -26.42
N LEU A 223 0.56 -10.42 -26.81
CA LEU A 223 1.46 -11.10 -25.89
C LEU A 223 2.70 -10.23 -25.69
N ILE A 224 2.77 -9.56 -24.54
CA ILE A 224 3.85 -8.62 -24.23
C ILE A 224 5.00 -9.38 -23.58
N PRO A 225 6.24 -9.32 -24.12
CA PRO A 225 7.40 -9.88 -23.44
C PRO A 225 7.75 -9.03 -22.21
N LEU A 226 7.85 -9.66 -21.04
CA LEU A 226 8.21 -9.01 -19.78
C LEU A 226 9.68 -9.18 -19.43
N TRP A 227 10.23 -10.38 -19.64
CA TRP A 227 11.65 -10.66 -19.44
C TRP A 227 12.11 -11.90 -20.20
N THR A 228 13.41 -11.92 -20.46
CA THR A 228 14.18 -13.05 -21.01
C THR A 228 15.30 -13.48 -20.06
N ASP A 229 15.73 -12.60 -19.16
CA ASP A 229 16.67 -12.90 -18.08
C ASP A 229 15.91 -13.40 -16.84
N PRO A 230 16.13 -14.66 -16.40
CA PRO A 230 15.44 -15.25 -15.25
C PRO A 230 15.63 -14.52 -13.92
N ARG A 231 16.62 -13.60 -13.81
CA ARG A 231 16.77 -12.78 -12.60
C ARG A 231 15.56 -11.90 -12.30
N TYR A 232 14.72 -11.64 -13.30
CA TYR A 232 13.50 -10.85 -13.17
C TYR A 232 12.23 -11.69 -12.98
N ALA A 233 12.36 -13.02 -12.83
CA ALA A 233 11.23 -13.93 -12.64
C ALA A 233 10.52 -13.77 -11.29
N TYR A 234 11.17 -13.11 -10.33
CA TYR A 234 10.63 -12.88 -8.99
C TYR A 234 10.87 -11.45 -8.58
N LEU A 235 9.85 -10.80 -8.02
CA LEU A 235 9.95 -9.46 -7.45
C LEU A 235 9.52 -9.52 -5.99
N THR A 236 10.43 -9.19 -5.10
CA THR A 236 10.14 -9.01 -3.67
C THR A 236 9.86 -7.53 -3.41
N ILE A 237 8.67 -7.25 -2.89
CA ILE A 237 8.22 -5.89 -2.59
C ILE A 237 7.84 -5.81 -1.11
N SER A 238 8.03 -4.65 -0.51
CA SER A 238 7.44 -4.35 0.80
C SER A 238 5.99 -3.88 0.59
N SER A 239 5.02 -4.49 1.28
CA SER A 239 3.58 -4.36 1.00
C SER A 239 2.78 -3.95 2.24
N PRO A 240 1.81 -3.00 2.10
CA PRO A 240 0.84 -2.69 3.14
C PRO A 240 0.02 -3.91 3.59
N ASP A 241 -0.30 -4.85 2.70
CA ASP A 241 -1.06 -6.05 3.06
C ASP A 241 -0.26 -6.95 4.03
N MET A 242 1.06 -7.02 3.87
CA MET A 242 1.94 -7.74 4.79
C MET A 242 2.10 -7.02 6.13
N VAL A 243 2.19 -5.68 6.11
CA VAL A 243 2.18 -4.89 7.34
C VAL A 243 0.89 -5.14 8.12
N GLU A 244 -0.28 -5.06 7.50
CA GLU A 244 -1.57 -5.34 8.15
C GLU A 244 -1.59 -6.71 8.83
N LYS A 245 -1.21 -7.76 8.09
CA LYS A 245 -1.13 -9.13 8.62
C LYS A 245 -0.22 -9.21 9.85
N SER A 246 0.93 -8.55 9.81
CA SER A 246 1.89 -8.51 10.92
C SER A 246 1.37 -7.74 12.13
N LEU A 247 0.73 -6.59 11.92
CA LEU A 247 0.10 -5.80 13.00
C LEU A 247 -1.03 -6.60 13.68
N MET A 248 -1.90 -7.24 12.89
CA MET A 248 -2.99 -8.06 13.42
C MET A 248 -2.45 -9.23 14.25
N LYS A 249 -1.38 -9.89 13.79
CA LYS A 249 -0.70 -10.95 14.55
C LYS A 249 -0.12 -10.42 15.86
N ALA A 250 0.53 -9.25 15.85
CA ALA A 250 1.10 -8.65 17.05
C ALA A 250 0.01 -8.31 18.10
N VAL A 251 -1.14 -7.80 17.67
CA VAL A 251 -2.30 -7.57 18.56
C VAL A 251 -2.87 -8.88 19.08
N ALA A 252 -3.08 -9.87 18.21
CA ALA A 252 -3.61 -11.19 18.60
C ALA A 252 -2.72 -11.92 19.61
N THR A 253 -1.40 -11.72 19.52
CA THR A 253 -0.39 -12.31 20.42
C THR A 253 -0.03 -11.42 21.61
N LYS A 254 -0.75 -10.30 21.80
CA LYS A 254 -0.57 -9.35 22.93
C LYS A 254 0.80 -8.65 22.97
N GLN A 255 1.49 -8.61 21.83
CA GLN A 255 2.73 -7.84 21.66
C GLN A 255 2.45 -6.35 21.39
N ALA A 256 1.27 -6.05 20.84
CA ALA A 256 0.81 -4.68 20.57
C ALA A 256 -0.65 -4.49 21.00
N GLN A 257 -1.10 -3.23 21.06
CA GLN A 257 -2.48 -2.85 21.37
C GLN A 257 -3.20 -2.41 20.08
N ASP A 258 -4.47 -2.77 19.90
CA ASP A 258 -5.27 -2.23 18.79
C ASP A 258 -5.46 -0.72 18.99
N ALA A 259 -5.04 0.07 18.00
CA ALA A 259 -5.08 1.53 18.02
C ALA A 259 -6.04 2.14 17.01
N ARG A 260 -6.70 1.33 16.16
CA ARG A 260 -7.48 1.83 15.03
C ARG A 260 -8.63 2.73 15.47
N LYS A 261 -9.40 2.27 16.46
CA LYS A 261 -10.53 3.04 16.98
C LYS A 261 -10.07 4.36 17.61
N TRP A 262 -9.00 4.32 18.40
CA TRP A 262 -8.43 5.53 19.00
C TRP A 262 -8.03 6.54 17.93
N TYR A 263 -7.28 6.09 16.92
CA TYR A 263 -6.79 6.96 15.85
C TYR A 263 -7.94 7.61 15.08
N LEU A 264 -8.95 6.84 14.69
CA LEU A 264 -10.13 7.38 13.97
C LEU A 264 -10.93 8.39 14.81
N CYS A 265 -10.87 8.31 16.14
CA CYS A 265 -11.53 9.28 17.03
C CYS A 265 -10.70 10.56 17.24
N THR A 266 -9.37 10.46 17.23
CA THR A 266 -8.46 11.59 17.51
C THR A 266 -8.01 12.32 16.24
N HIS A 267 -8.06 11.66 15.08
CA HIS A 267 -7.66 12.21 13.77
C HIS A 267 -8.85 12.15 12.80
N PRO A 268 -9.95 12.89 13.07
CA PRO A 268 -11.08 12.91 12.16
C PRO A 268 -10.62 13.46 10.81
N GLN A 269 -10.96 12.75 9.73
CA GLN A 269 -10.65 13.24 8.39
C GLN A 269 -11.25 14.63 8.18
N SER A 270 -10.40 15.59 7.82
CA SER A 270 -10.87 16.90 7.42
C SER A 270 -11.65 16.78 6.11
N SER A 271 -12.74 17.54 5.98
CA SER A 271 -13.51 17.62 4.73
C SER A 271 -12.62 18.03 3.54
N GLN A 272 -11.57 18.81 3.80
CA GLN A 272 -10.61 19.27 2.82
C GLN A 272 -9.69 18.15 2.28
N ALA A 273 -9.31 17.17 3.11
CA ALA A 273 -8.58 15.98 2.67
C ALA A 273 -9.46 15.13 1.73
N TYR A 274 -10.74 14.95 2.08
CA TYR A 274 -11.72 14.26 1.23
C TYR A 274 -11.90 14.94 -0.14
N PHE A 275 -12.02 16.27 -0.18
CA PHE A 275 -12.12 17.01 -1.45
C PHE A 275 -10.85 16.91 -2.31
N SER A 276 -9.67 16.94 -1.69
CA SER A 276 -8.40 16.82 -2.41
C SER A 276 -8.26 15.44 -3.08
N GLN A 277 -8.62 14.38 -2.37
CA GLN A 277 -8.68 13.02 -2.94
C GLN A 277 -9.69 12.89 -4.07
N LEU A 278 -10.85 13.55 -3.95
CA LEU A 278 -11.84 13.55 -5.02
C LEU A 278 -11.29 14.22 -6.28
N ILE A 279 -10.62 15.37 -6.16
CA ILE A 279 -10.04 16.09 -7.29
C ILE A 279 -8.95 15.25 -7.96
N GLU A 280 -8.03 14.66 -7.19
CA GLU A 280 -6.99 13.77 -7.71
C GLU A 280 -7.61 12.56 -8.42
N SER A 281 -8.68 12.00 -7.86
CA SER A 281 -9.40 10.87 -8.46
C SER A 281 -10.01 11.20 -9.82
N ILE A 282 -10.48 12.44 -10.00
CA ILE A 282 -11.04 12.95 -11.26
C ILE A 282 -9.91 13.19 -12.28
N GLN A 283 -8.79 13.77 -11.85
CA GLN A 283 -7.65 14.05 -12.73
C GLN A 283 -7.01 12.78 -13.29
N LEU A 284 -6.91 11.73 -12.47
CA LEU A 284 -6.33 10.45 -12.87
C LEU A 284 -7.33 9.54 -13.62
N ALA A 285 -8.60 9.93 -13.74
CA ALA A 285 -9.65 9.10 -14.35
C ALA A 285 -9.33 8.62 -15.79
N PRO A 286 -8.76 9.43 -16.71
CA PRO A 286 -8.42 8.96 -18.06
C PRO A 286 -7.38 7.83 -18.07
N GLN A 287 -6.33 7.97 -17.27
CA GLN A 287 -5.27 6.95 -17.12
C GLN A 287 -5.83 5.66 -16.51
N ARG A 288 -6.76 5.79 -15.54
CA ARG A 288 -7.45 4.66 -14.91
C ARG A 288 -8.32 3.88 -15.88
N VAL A 289 -9.05 4.57 -16.77
CA VAL A 289 -9.85 3.92 -17.82
C VAL A 289 -8.96 3.18 -18.80
N GLN A 290 -7.84 3.78 -19.22
CA GLN A 290 -6.88 3.14 -20.13
C GLN A 290 -6.31 1.84 -19.54
N ARG A 291 -5.90 1.85 -18.26
CA ARG A 291 -5.39 0.65 -17.57
C ARG A 291 -6.45 -0.45 -17.43
N LEU A 292 -7.70 -0.10 -17.14
CA LEU A 292 -8.79 -1.08 -17.08
C LEU A 292 -9.11 -1.73 -18.43
N LEU A 293 -8.86 -1.03 -19.53
CA LEU A 293 -9.01 -1.60 -20.87
C LEU A 293 -7.86 -2.53 -21.23
N LEU A 294 -6.65 -2.27 -20.71
CA LEU A 294 -5.48 -3.13 -20.92
C LEU A 294 -5.64 -4.48 -20.18
N PHE A 295 -6.14 -4.49 -18.95
CA PHE A 295 -6.19 -5.72 -18.13
C PHE A 295 -7.52 -6.49 -18.19
N ARG A 296 -8.28 -6.34 -19.27
CA ARG A 296 -9.54 -7.05 -19.53
C ARG A 296 -9.35 -8.33 -20.34
#